data_AF-A0A090R1K4-F1
#
_entry.id   AF-A0A090R1K4-F1
#
_cell.length_a   1.000
_cell.length_b   1.000
_cell.length_c   1.000
_cell.angle_alpha   90.00
_cell.angle_beta   90.00
_cell.angle_gamma   90.00
#
_symmetry.space_group_name_H-M   'P 1'
#
loop_
_entity.id
_entity.type
_entity.pdbx_description
1 polymer ?
#
loop_
_entity_poly.entity_id
_entity_poly.type
_entity_poly.pdbx_seq_one_letter_code
_entity_poly.pdbx_strand_id
1 'polypeptide(L)'
;MAMLRDRLKLHNLLGIGKKKAAGGDLTTLEGMQSYGSNKLSELLGVKGDLRADSQAAYQNMVKDITKSSSFYLAVVKDYQDVNLTPPDDEATAYIAGVLENTNLRGAFDCTLIGRHTYNLLKQANDKLFTERGKIVVEHVQRLIDESPISHSEAMKAVNGVSVSDEVTQQIQRQRKGDYRGKFAMQSLKLELANIYRLTNGLALPDMLVKTDPRACHYNEYTKGKSAINVGSGLTKQVLWHEVAHRLEYVSQDVLDASKSFLSERLKQAEAEGKGIRRLKDLYPRSKYKRNEITIDDSAFSAYVTKLYTKDSNLPIGPNNIRSSEVVSMGIECLASPSAAGAALATDPDHIAYMLGLIKRLQSSNK
;
A
#
# COMPACT_ATOMS: atom_id res chain seq x y z
N MET A 1 -15.23 -18.49 25.13
CA MET A 1 -13.77 -18.23 25.15
C MET A 1 -13.12 -18.09 23.77
N ALA A 2 -13.46 -18.92 22.76
CA ALA A 2 -12.95 -18.76 21.39
C ALA A 2 -13.45 -17.46 20.70
N MET A 3 -14.69 -17.03 20.96
CA MET A 3 -15.28 -15.81 20.39
C MET A 3 -14.70 -14.49 20.93
N LEU A 4 -14.25 -14.45 22.20
CA LEU A 4 -13.54 -13.29 22.76
C LEU A 4 -12.17 -13.08 22.09
N ARG A 5 -11.58 -14.17 21.56
CA ARG A 5 -10.31 -14.16 20.84
C ARG A 5 -10.41 -13.62 19.41
N ASP A 6 -11.62 -13.59 18.84
CA ASP A 6 -11.88 -12.96 17.53
C ASP A 6 -12.33 -11.49 17.65
N ARG A 7 -12.92 -11.09 18.80
CA ARG A 7 -13.23 -9.68 19.15
C ARG A 7 -11.98 -8.77 19.17
N LEU A 8 -10.86 -9.25 19.70
CA LEU A 8 -9.59 -8.50 19.74
C LEU A 8 -8.92 -8.38 18.35
N LYS A 9 -9.24 -9.27 17.40
CA LYS A 9 -8.65 -9.25 16.06
C LYS A 9 -9.22 -8.14 15.18
N LEU A 10 -10.52 -7.85 15.28
CA LEU A 10 -11.15 -6.82 14.44
C LEU A 10 -10.75 -5.40 14.88
N HIS A 11 -10.64 -5.17 16.20
CA HIS A 11 -10.21 -3.90 16.76
C HIS A 11 -8.73 -3.60 16.45
N ASN A 12 -7.87 -4.63 16.45
CA ASN A 12 -6.45 -4.49 16.09
C ASN A 12 -6.20 -4.45 14.57
N LEU A 13 -7.08 -5.06 13.75
CA LEU A 13 -7.00 -5.00 12.28
C LEU A 13 -7.33 -3.61 11.71
N LEU A 14 -8.04 -2.78 12.47
CA LEU A 14 -8.42 -1.43 12.05
C LEU A 14 -7.51 -0.34 12.65
N GLY A 15 -6.57 -0.68 13.54
CA GLY A 15 -5.62 0.29 14.11
C GLY A 15 -6.25 1.45 14.91
N ILE A 16 -7.54 1.37 15.24
CA ILE A 16 -8.26 2.45 15.93
C ILE A 16 -8.00 2.35 17.44
N GLY A 17 -6.81 2.79 17.85
CA GLY A 17 -6.56 3.19 19.24
C GLY A 17 -7.15 4.58 19.49
N LYS A 18 -7.62 4.85 20.70
CA LYS A 18 -8.13 6.16 21.15
C LYS A 18 -7.01 7.22 21.08
N LYS A 19 -6.75 7.80 19.91
CA LYS A 19 -5.95 9.02 19.75
C LYS A 19 -6.87 10.20 19.54
N LYS A 20 -6.87 11.14 20.49
CA LYS A 20 -7.28 12.53 20.23
C LYS A 20 -6.10 13.21 19.51
N ALA A 21 -6.14 13.26 18.19
CA ALA A 21 -5.28 14.17 17.43
C ALA A 21 -5.91 15.58 17.47
N ALA A 22 -5.12 16.61 17.17
CA ALA A 22 -5.50 18.03 17.22
C ALA A 22 -6.62 18.46 16.24
N GLY A 23 -7.43 17.53 15.72
CA GLY A 23 -8.49 17.78 14.75
C GLY A 23 -9.75 16.89 14.91
N GLY A 24 -9.92 16.20 16.04
CA GLY A 24 -11.13 15.43 16.33
C GLY A 24 -10.85 13.98 16.79
N ASP A 25 -11.92 13.29 17.19
CA ASP A 25 -11.85 11.90 17.62
C ASP A 25 -11.69 10.97 16.40
N LEU A 26 -10.51 10.35 16.24
CA LEU A 26 -10.22 9.43 15.14
C LEU A 26 -11.02 8.10 15.23
N THR A 27 -11.75 7.87 16.32
CA THR A 27 -12.75 6.78 16.40
C THR A 27 -14.06 7.15 15.71
N THR A 28 -14.22 8.43 15.35
CA THR A 28 -15.39 8.94 14.63
C THR A 28 -15.04 9.22 13.18
N LEU A 29 -16.03 9.02 12.34
CA LEU A 29 -16.01 9.30 10.91
C LEU A 29 -15.58 10.75 10.61
N GLU A 30 -16.05 11.71 11.40
CA GLU A 30 -15.73 13.14 11.27
C GLU A 30 -14.27 13.45 11.63
N GLY A 31 -13.72 12.78 12.66
CA GLY A 31 -12.30 12.92 13.01
C GLY A 31 -11.37 12.34 11.94
N MET A 32 -11.71 11.19 11.35
CA MET A 32 -10.96 10.62 10.23
C MET A 32 -11.02 11.51 8.97
N GLN A 33 -12.19 12.11 8.70
CA GLN A 33 -12.43 13.05 7.60
C GLN A 33 -11.57 14.32 7.72
N SER A 34 -11.63 14.95 8.88
CA SER A 34 -10.91 16.18 9.20
C SER A 34 -9.39 15.97 9.10
N TYR A 35 -8.88 14.87 9.68
CA TYR A 35 -7.44 14.59 9.68
C TYR A 35 -6.88 14.34 8.27
N GLY A 36 -7.53 13.49 7.46
CA GLY A 36 -7.06 13.15 6.12
C GLY A 36 -7.09 14.34 5.16
N SER A 37 -8.16 15.15 5.20
CA SER A 37 -8.29 16.35 4.35
C SER A 37 -7.24 17.41 4.71
N ASN A 38 -7.06 17.69 6.01
CA ASN A 38 -6.10 18.69 6.47
C ASN A 38 -4.66 18.27 6.17
N LYS A 39 -4.30 17.00 6.38
CA LYS A 39 -2.95 16.50 6.08
C LYS A 39 -2.66 16.48 4.58
N LEU A 40 -3.63 16.13 3.75
CA LEU A 40 -3.47 16.14 2.29
C LEU A 40 -3.27 17.57 1.75
N SER A 41 -4.05 18.53 2.22
CA SER A 41 -3.89 19.94 1.84
C SER A 41 -2.55 20.54 2.29
N GLU A 42 -2.10 20.16 3.50
CA GLU A 42 -0.76 20.50 4.01
C GLU A 42 0.35 19.89 3.13
N LEU A 43 0.26 18.60 2.81
CA LEU A 43 1.24 17.86 2.01
C LEU A 43 1.31 18.32 0.54
N LEU A 44 0.18 18.75 -0.03
CA LEU A 44 0.10 19.18 -1.42
C LEU A 44 0.30 20.68 -1.62
N GLY A 45 0.38 21.47 -0.53
CA GLY A 45 0.47 22.93 -0.61
C GLY A 45 -0.78 23.59 -1.22
N VAL A 46 -1.91 22.86 -1.26
CA VAL A 46 -3.17 23.34 -1.83
C VAL A 46 -4.03 23.88 -0.69
N LYS A 47 -4.19 25.20 -0.59
CA LYS A 47 -5.22 25.80 0.26
C LYS A 47 -6.56 25.74 -0.48
N GLY A 48 -7.45 24.82 -0.09
CA GLY A 48 -8.84 24.81 -0.58
C GLY A 48 -9.55 23.46 -0.43
N ASP A 49 -10.87 23.51 -0.28
CA ASP A 49 -11.75 22.35 -0.20
C ASP A 49 -11.68 21.48 -1.47
N LEU A 50 -11.85 20.17 -1.28
CA LEU A 50 -12.06 19.22 -2.38
C LEU A 50 -13.22 19.71 -3.27
N ARG A 51 -13.14 19.45 -4.59
CA ARG A 51 -14.24 19.78 -5.53
C ARG A 51 -15.57 19.25 -4.99
N ALA A 52 -16.62 20.07 -5.04
CA ALA A 52 -17.94 19.78 -4.47
C ALA A 52 -18.52 18.42 -4.89
N ASP A 53 -18.25 17.98 -6.13
CA ASP A 53 -18.71 16.70 -6.66
C ASP A 53 -18.04 15.50 -5.96
N SER A 54 -16.76 15.62 -5.63
CA SER A 54 -16.01 14.61 -4.87
C SER A 54 -16.49 14.56 -3.42
N GLN A 55 -16.90 15.71 -2.86
CA GLN A 55 -17.43 15.80 -1.50
C GLN A 55 -18.85 15.19 -1.42
N ALA A 56 -19.72 15.44 -2.40
CA ALA A 56 -21.05 14.83 -2.46
C ALA A 56 -21.01 13.31 -2.69
N ALA A 57 -20.15 12.83 -3.60
CA ALA A 57 -19.96 11.39 -3.82
C ALA A 57 -19.43 10.68 -2.56
N TYR A 58 -18.53 11.34 -1.83
CA TYR A 58 -18.00 10.87 -0.57
C TYR A 58 -19.06 10.84 0.55
N GLN A 59 -19.88 11.89 0.70
CA GLN A 59 -20.97 11.95 1.68
C GLN A 59 -22.04 10.86 1.45
N ASN A 60 -22.42 10.61 0.19
CA ASN A 60 -23.37 9.55 -0.15
C ASN A 60 -22.82 8.15 0.16
N MET A 61 -21.56 7.90 -0.19
CA MET A 61 -20.91 6.61 0.10
C MET A 61 -20.74 6.38 1.61
N VAL A 62 -20.41 7.41 2.36
CA VAL A 62 -20.31 7.37 3.83
C VAL A 62 -21.68 7.06 4.44
N LYS A 63 -22.76 7.67 3.94
CA LYS A 63 -24.14 7.38 4.37
C LYS A 63 -24.53 5.90 4.14
N ASP A 64 -24.09 5.32 3.02
CA ASP A 64 -24.33 3.91 2.69
C ASP A 64 -23.52 2.95 3.57
N ILE A 65 -22.26 3.29 3.87
CA ILE A 65 -21.40 2.54 4.80
C ILE A 65 -21.96 2.63 6.23
N THR A 66 -22.37 3.82 6.68
CA THR A 66 -22.96 4.01 8.02
C THR A 66 -24.27 3.24 8.16
N LYS A 67 -25.16 3.26 7.14
CA LYS A 67 -26.37 2.40 7.11
C LYS A 67 -26.04 0.92 7.19
N SER A 68 -25.02 0.47 6.46
CA SER A 68 -24.60 -0.95 6.45
C SER A 68 -23.93 -1.36 7.78
N SER A 69 -23.24 -0.43 8.43
CA SER A 69 -22.52 -0.65 9.69
C SER A 69 -23.45 -0.59 10.91
N SER A 70 -24.41 0.33 10.91
CA SER A 70 -25.48 0.38 11.91
C SER A 70 -26.42 -0.82 11.78
N PHE A 71 -26.67 -1.32 10.56
CA PHE A 71 -27.35 -2.60 10.33
C PHE A 71 -26.56 -3.78 10.90
N TYR A 72 -25.24 -3.86 10.66
CA TYR A 72 -24.40 -4.93 11.22
C TYR A 72 -24.33 -4.85 12.76
N LEU A 73 -24.24 -3.64 13.33
CA LEU A 73 -24.24 -3.43 14.78
C LEU A 73 -25.61 -3.72 15.41
N ALA A 74 -26.72 -3.39 14.74
CA ALA A 74 -28.08 -3.73 15.18
C ALA A 74 -28.30 -5.24 15.15
N VAL A 75 -27.96 -5.91 14.04
CA VAL A 75 -28.05 -7.37 13.91
C VAL A 75 -27.15 -8.08 14.94
N VAL A 76 -25.95 -7.57 15.22
CA VAL A 76 -25.04 -8.13 16.22
C VAL A 76 -25.46 -7.83 17.66
N LYS A 77 -26.21 -6.74 17.90
CA LYS A 77 -26.77 -6.36 19.20
C LYS A 77 -28.06 -7.13 19.50
N ASP A 78 -28.92 -7.31 18.51
CA ASP A 78 -30.13 -8.14 18.59
C ASP A 78 -29.82 -9.64 18.73
N TYR A 79 -28.68 -10.10 18.21
CA TYR A 79 -28.21 -11.47 18.45
C TYR A 79 -27.58 -11.70 19.84
N GLN A 80 -27.26 -10.62 20.58
CA GLN A 80 -26.64 -10.70 21.92
C GLN A 80 -27.69 -10.85 23.04
N ASP A 81 -28.93 -10.45 22.80
CA ASP A 81 -30.03 -10.50 23.78
C ASP A 81 -31.11 -11.50 23.30
N VAL A 82 -31.09 -12.73 23.82
CA VAL A 82 -32.11 -13.74 23.50
C VAL A 82 -33.43 -13.36 24.18
N ASN A 83 -34.54 -13.46 23.42
CA ASN A 83 -35.94 -13.18 23.81
C ASN A 83 -36.26 -11.71 24.13
N LEU A 84 -36.81 -10.99 23.14
CA LEU A 84 -38.05 -10.20 23.25
C LEU A 84 -38.50 -9.66 21.88
N THR A 85 -39.75 -9.23 21.84
CA THR A 85 -40.65 -8.75 20.76
C THR A 85 -40.04 -7.99 19.56
N PRO A 86 -40.68 -8.07 18.37
CA PRO A 86 -40.08 -7.67 17.10
C PRO A 86 -39.90 -6.14 16.98
N PRO A 87 -38.86 -5.68 16.25
CA PRO A 87 -38.67 -4.26 15.97
C PRO A 87 -39.60 -3.77 14.86
N ASP A 88 -39.97 -2.51 15.04
CA ASP A 88 -40.61 -1.51 14.19
C ASP A 88 -40.66 -1.81 12.67
N ASP A 89 -41.83 -1.52 12.09
CA ASP A 89 -42.31 -1.93 10.77
C ASP A 89 -41.35 -1.60 9.60
N GLU A 90 -40.48 -0.60 9.74
CA GLU A 90 -39.51 -0.20 8.71
C GLU A 90 -38.34 -1.19 8.55
N ALA A 91 -37.81 -1.71 9.65
CA ALA A 91 -36.70 -2.68 9.62
C ALA A 91 -37.17 -4.04 9.11
N THR A 92 -38.38 -4.43 9.49
CA THR A 92 -39.05 -5.66 9.03
C THR A 92 -39.37 -5.58 7.53
N ALA A 93 -39.82 -4.42 7.02
CA ALA A 93 -40.09 -4.21 5.59
C ALA A 93 -38.81 -4.26 4.73
N TYR A 94 -37.69 -3.71 5.21
CA TYR A 94 -36.42 -3.77 4.48
C TYR A 94 -35.83 -5.19 4.45
N ILE A 95 -35.91 -5.92 5.57
CA ILE A 95 -35.51 -7.33 5.63
C ILE A 95 -36.39 -8.19 4.71
N ALA A 96 -37.72 -7.97 4.70
CA ALA A 96 -38.63 -8.65 3.78
C ALA A 96 -38.29 -8.38 2.31
N GLY A 97 -37.95 -7.13 1.95
CA GLY A 97 -37.57 -6.74 0.59
C GLY A 97 -36.22 -7.33 0.12
N VAL A 98 -35.24 -7.49 1.03
CA VAL A 98 -33.98 -8.18 0.71
C VAL A 98 -34.18 -9.70 0.61
N LEU A 99 -35.05 -10.27 1.43
CA LEU A 99 -35.37 -11.71 1.42
C LEU A 99 -36.22 -12.14 0.21
N GLU A 100 -37.17 -11.30 -0.24
CA GLU A 100 -37.96 -11.56 -1.45
C GLU A 100 -37.12 -11.49 -2.73
N ASN A 101 -36.09 -10.65 -2.76
CA ASN A 101 -35.20 -10.53 -3.92
C ASN A 101 -34.07 -11.57 -3.99
N THR A 102 -33.81 -12.32 -2.91
CA THR A 102 -32.64 -13.23 -2.86
C THR A 102 -32.98 -14.72 -2.85
N ASN A 103 -34.26 -15.12 -2.81
CA ASN A 103 -34.66 -16.54 -2.80
C ASN A 103 -33.99 -17.38 -1.68
N LEU A 104 -33.49 -16.73 -0.61
CA LEU A 104 -32.73 -17.32 0.49
C LEU A 104 -33.64 -17.83 1.62
N ARG A 105 -34.70 -18.58 1.27
CA ARG A 105 -35.56 -19.25 2.28
C ARG A 105 -35.02 -20.65 2.59
N GLY A 106 -34.04 -20.72 3.50
CA GLY A 106 -33.59 -21.99 4.08
C GLY A 106 -32.20 -21.90 4.72
N ALA A 107 -32.14 -22.16 6.03
CA ALA A 107 -30.95 -22.20 6.88
C ALA A 107 -30.05 -20.96 6.84
N PHE A 108 -30.15 -20.14 7.89
CA PHE A 108 -29.26 -19.00 8.17
C PHE A 108 -27.80 -19.44 8.24
N ASP A 109 -27.06 -19.34 7.14
CA ASP A 109 -25.61 -19.41 7.18
C ASP A 109 -25.06 -17.99 7.42
N CYS A 110 -24.91 -17.61 8.69
CA CYS A 110 -24.29 -16.36 9.10
C CYS A 110 -22.89 -16.18 8.47
N THR A 111 -22.23 -17.27 8.04
CA THR A 111 -20.96 -17.23 7.30
C THR A 111 -21.14 -16.63 5.91
N LEU A 112 -22.24 -16.93 5.22
CA LEU A 112 -22.52 -16.42 3.88
C LEU A 112 -22.83 -14.92 3.93
N ILE A 113 -23.65 -14.49 4.89
CA ILE A 113 -23.95 -13.07 5.13
C ILE A 113 -22.67 -12.33 5.50
N GLY A 114 -21.87 -12.85 6.45
CA GLY A 114 -20.60 -12.24 6.84
C GLY A 114 -19.62 -12.11 5.68
N ARG A 115 -19.52 -13.13 4.82
CA ARG A 115 -18.69 -13.09 3.60
C ARG A 115 -19.19 -12.05 2.60
N HIS A 116 -20.51 -11.97 2.41
CA HIS A 116 -21.11 -10.99 1.51
C HIS A 116 -20.87 -9.56 2.00
N THR A 117 -21.14 -9.27 3.27
CA THR A 117 -20.89 -7.96 3.89
C THR A 117 -19.41 -7.58 3.84
N TYR A 118 -18.50 -8.52 4.13
CA TYR A 118 -17.07 -8.30 3.99
C TYR A 118 -16.69 -7.93 2.55
N ASN A 119 -17.23 -8.64 1.55
CA ASN A 119 -16.95 -8.35 0.14
C ASN A 119 -17.47 -6.96 -0.27
N LEU A 120 -18.66 -6.55 0.19
CA LEU A 120 -19.19 -5.21 -0.07
C LEU A 120 -18.34 -4.11 0.56
N LEU A 121 -17.96 -4.28 1.84
CA LEU A 121 -17.07 -3.33 2.53
C LEU A 121 -15.70 -3.25 1.86
N LYS A 122 -15.15 -4.39 1.42
CA LYS A 122 -13.90 -4.44 0.67
C LYS A 122 -14.02 -3.67 -0.65
N GLN A 123 -15.07 -3.91 -1.43
CA GLN A 123 -15.31 -3.18 -2.69
C GLN A 123 -15.47 -1.67 -2.47
N ALA A 124 -16.18 -1.26 -1.42
CA ALA A 124 -16.33 0.15 -1.07
C ALA A 124 -14.98 0.79 -0.69
N ASN A 125 -14.18 0.10 0.13
CA ASN A 125 -12.83 0.56 0.49
C ASN A 125 -11.89 0.61 -0.72
N ASP A 126 -11.90 -0.41 -1.58
CA ASP A 126 -11.08 -0.46 -2.79
C ASP A 126 -11.42 0.73 -3.73
N LYS A 127 -12.71 1.07 -3.86
CA LYS A 127 -13.14 2.26 -4.60
C LYS A 127 -12.67 3.55 -3.96
N LEU A 128 -12.84 3.70 -2.64
CA LEU A 128 -12.39 4.89 -1.90
C LEU A 128 -10.87 5.09 -2.01
N PHE A 129 -10.09 4.02 -1.80
CA PHE A 129 -8.64 4.06 -1.94
C PHE A 129 -8.24 4.39 -3.37
N THR A 130 -8.89 3.79 -4.37
CA THR A 130 -8.63 4.12 -5.78
C THR A 130 -8.83 5.61 -6.06
N GLU A 131 -9.93 6.22 -5.61
CA GLU A 131 -10.16 7.66 -5.85
C GLU A 131 -9.13 8.54 -5.14
N ARG A 132 -8.79 8.25 -3.87
CA ARG A 132 -7.76 9.00 -3.14
C ARG A 132 -6.39 8.87 -3.79
N GLY A 133 -6.04 7.66 -4.20
CA GLY A 133 -4.74 7.39 -4.80
C GLY A 133 -4.59 7.90 -6.22
N LYS A 134 -5.68 8.19 -6.95
CA LYS A 134 -5.57 8.92 -8.24
C LYS A 134 -4.87 10.25 -8.05
N ILE A 135 -5.18 11.00 -6.98
CA ILE A 135 -4.53 12.28 -6.68
C ILE A 135 -3.03 12.11 -6.49
N VAL A 136 -2.63 11.04 -5.76
CA VAL A 136 -1.22 10.71 -5.53
C VAL A 136 -0.52 10.32 -6.83
N VAL A 137 -1.14 9.43 -7.62
CA VAL A 137 -0.57 8.97 -8.89
C VAL A 137 -0.50 10.10 -9.92
N GLU A 138 -1.47 11.01 -9.96
CA GLU A 138 -1.41 12.23 -10.78
C GLU A 138 -0.27 13.14 -10.34
N HIS A 139 0.00 13.26 -9.04
CA HIS A 139 1.16 14.00 -8.55
C HIS A 139 2.47 13.33 -8.96
N VAL A 140 2.57 12.01 -8.85
CA VAL A 140 3.72 11.24 -9.32
C VAL A 140 3.92 11.41 -10.82
N GLN A 141 2.85 11.41 -11.61
CA GLN A 141 2.93 11.66 -13.04
C GLN A 141 3.47 13.06 -13.33
N ARG A 142 3.05 14.09 -12.59
CA ARG A 142 3.65 15.43 -12.70
C ARG A 142 5.14 15.42 -12.39
N LEU A 143 5.58 14.73 -11.34
CA LEU A 143 7.01 14.59 -11.02
C LEU A 143 7.79 13.86 -12.12
N ILE A 144 7.18 12.87 -12.79
CA ILE A 144 7.76 12.22 -13.96
C ILE A 144 7.89 13.24 -15.10
N ASP A 145 6.84 14.00 -15.38
CA ASP A 145 6.78 14.96 -16.48
C ASP A 145 7.74 16.14 -16.28
N GLU A 146 7.91 16.59 -15.04
CA GLU A 146 8.84 17.66 -14.61
C GLU A 146 10.28 17.16 -14.39
N SER A 147 10.54 15.86 -14.59
CA SER A 147 11.88 15.29 -14.44
C SER A 147 12.90 16.02 -15.32
N PRO A 148 14.13 16.26 -14.80
CA PRO A 148 15.23 16.80 -15.61
C PRO A 148 15.60 15.91 -16.81
N ILE A 149 15.27 14.62 -16.74
CA ILE A 149 15.49 13.67 -17.84
C ILE A 149 14.25 13.67 -18.73
N SER A 150 14.45 14.03 -20.00
CA SER A 150 13.38 14.02 -20.99
C SER A 150 12.89 12.60 -21.28
N HIS A 151 11.67 12.49 -21.81
CA HIS A 151 11.12 11.19 -22.24
C HIS A 151 12.02 10.50 -23.28
N SER A 152 12.58 11.27 -24.23
CA SER A 152 13.46 10.73 -25.28
C SER A 152 14.75 10.15 -24.72
N GLU A 153 15.40 10.86 -23.79
CA GLU A 153 16.61 10.40 -23.11
C GLU A 153 16.34 9.15 -22.28
N ALA A 154 15.23 9.13 -21.53
CA ALA A 154 14.82 7.96 -20.76
C ALA A 154 14.58 6.74 -21.65
N MET A 155 13.88 6.90 -22.77
CA MET A 155 13.67 5.81 -23.73
C MET A 155 14.97 5.33 -24.37
N LYS A 156 15.91 6.24 -24.67
CA LYS A 156 17.25 5.87 -25.16
C LYS A 156 18.00 5.03 -24.13
N ALA A 157 17.99 5.42 -22.86
CA ALA A 157 18.62 4.66 -21.77
C ALA A 157 17.98 3.27 -21.62
N VAL A 158 16.64 3.21 -21.58
CA VAL A 158 15.89 1.95 -21.43
C VAL A 158 16.12 0.99 -22.61
N ASN A 159 16.31 1.51 -23.83
CA ASN A 159 16.64 0.66 -24.97
C ASN A 159 18.02 -0.02 -24.85
N GLY A 160 18.90 0.48 -23.97
CA GLY A 160 20.15 -0.19 -23.60
C GLY A 160 19.98 -1.33 -22.58
N VAL A 161 18.83 -1.43 -21.91
CA VAL A 161 18.55 -2.51 -20.95
C VAL A 161 18.32 -3.82 -21.71
N SER A 162 19.13 -4.82 -21.40
CA SER A 162 19.00 -6.15 -22.00
C SER A 162 17.78 -6.87 -21.41
N VAL A 163 16.98 -7.53 -22.24
CA VAL A 163 15.82 -8.32 -21.78
C VAL A 163 16.01 -9.76 -22.27
N SER A 164 16.06 -10.71 -21.34
CA SER A 164 16.22 -12.13 -21.67
C SER A 164 15.03 -12.69 -22.46
N ASP A 165 15.27 -13.79 -23.19
CA ASP A 165 14.24 -14.49 -23.94
C ASP A 165 13.13 -15.01 -23.03
N GLU A 166 13.47 -15.46 -21.82
CA GLU A 166 12.51 -15.96 -20.84
C GLU A 166 11.54 -14.87 -20.37
N VAL A 167 12.03 -13.64 -20.16
CA VAL A 167 11.18 -12.49 -19.83
C VAL A 167 10.29 -12.14 -21.02
N THR A 168 10.85 -12.13 -22.23
CA THR A 168 10.11 -11.86 -23.47
C THR A 168 8.97 -12.87 -23.67
N GLN A 169 9.26 -14.17 -23.48
CA GLN A 169 8.25 -15.23 -23.57
C GLN A 169 7.19 -15.10 -22.46
N GLN A 170 7.58 -14.74 -21.24
CA GLN A 170 6.65 -14.55 -20.14
C GLN A 170 5.63 -13.45 -20.43
N ILE A 171 6.07 -12.27 -20.87
CA ILE A 171 5.14 -11.16 -21.17
C ILE A 171 4.26 -11.47 -22.39
N GLN A 172 4.78 -12.20 -23.38
CA GLN A 172 3.98 -12.62 -24.55
C GLN A 172 2.87 -13.61 -24.18
N ARG A 173 3.12 -14.49 -23.19
CA ARG A 173 2.15 -15.48 -22.70
C ARG A 173 1.20 -14.92 -21.64
N GLN A 174 1.43 -13.69 -21.17
CA GLN A 174 0.66 -13.10 -20.10
C GLN A 174 -0.78 -12.81 -20.56
N ARG A 175 -1.74 -13.59 -20.03
CA ARG A 175 -3.17 -13.43 -20.31
C ARG A 175 -3.85 -12.37 -19.42
N LYS A 176 -3.28 -12.12 -18.24
CA LYS A 176 -3.78 -11.17 -17.23
C LYS A 176 -2.61 -10.39 -16.64
N GLY A 177 -2.80 -9.08 -16.41
CA GLY A 177 -1.79 -8.17 -15.85
C GLY A 177 -1.45 -7.01 -16.80
N ASP A 178 -0.37 -6.31 -16.48
CA ASP A 178 -0.05 -5.00 -17.06
C ASP A 178 0.62 -5.09 -18.45
N TYR A 179 1.35 -6.18 -18.72
CA TYR A 179 2.11 -6.35 -19.96
C TYR A 179 1.44 -7.42 -20.83
N ARG A 180 0.54 -7.00 -21.72
CA ARG A 180 -0.24 -7.93 -22.56
C ARG A 180 -0.36 -7.48 -24.00
N GLY A 181 -0.53 -8.45 -24.89
CA GLY A 181 -0.79 -8.23 -26.31
C GLY A 181 0.42 -7.68 -27.09
N LYS A 182 0.12 -7.13 -28.28
CA LYS A 182 1.14 -6.69 -29.26
C LYS A 182 2.12 -5.64 -28.71
N PHE A 183 1.72 -4.88 -27.69
CA PHE A 183 2.50 -3.78 -27.13
C PHE A 183 3.15 -4.10 -25.78
N ALA A 184 3.12 -5.35 -25.32
CA ALA A 184 3.61 -5.73 -23.99
C ALA A 184 5.06 -5.25 -23.72
N MET A 185 5.97 -5.44 -24.69
CA MET A 185 7.36 -4.99 -24.56
C MET A 185 7.49 -3.46 -24.56
N GLN A 186 6.68 -2.76 -25.35
CA GLN A 186 6.64 -1.31 -25.37
C GLN A 186 6.17 -0.77 -24.02
N SER A 187 5.12 -1.37 -23.44
CA SER A 187 4.61 -1.03 -22.11
C SER A 187 5.65 -1.28 -21.02
N LEU A 188 6.36 -2.40 -21.06
CA LEU A 188 7.46 -2.69 -20.13
C LEU A 188 8.54 -1.61 -20.19
N LYS A 189 8.98 -1.24 -21.39
CA LYS A 189 9.97 -0.18 -21.59
C LYS A 189 9.49 1.19 -21.14
N LEU A 190 8.22 1.51 -21.40
CA LEU A 190 7.62 2.76 -20.93
C LEU A 190 7.62 2.84 -19.40
N GLU A 191 7.31 1.73 -18.71
CA GLU A 191 7.36 1.69 -17.25
C GLU A 191 8.78 1.84 -16.70
N LEU A 192 9.77 1.21 -17.34
CA LEU A 192 11.19 1.44 -17.02
C LEU A 192 11.60 2.90 -17.24
N ALA A 193 11.11 3.55 -18.31
CA ALA A 193 11.44 4.95 -18.59
C ALA A 193 10.81 5.89 -17.56
N ASN A 194 9.59 5.59 -17.10
CA ASN A 194 8.91 6.35 -16.07
C ASN A 194 9.66 6.29 -14.73
N ILE A 195 10.05 5.10 -14.28
CA ILE A 195 10.82 4.97 -13.03
C ILE A 195 12.23 5.55 -13.17
N TYR A 196 12.86 5.45 -14.35
CA TYR A 196 14.13 6.11 -14.63
C TYR A 196 14.04 7.63 -14.44
N ARG A 197 13.01 8.27 -15.01
CA ARG A 197 12.74 9.71 -14.83
C ARG A 197 12.39 10.08 -13.39
N LEU A 198 11.58 9.25 -12.73
CA LEU A 198 11.15 9.46 -11.35
C LEU A 198 12.36 9.45 -10.38
N THR A 199 13.31 8.55 -10.62
CA THR A 199 14.52 8.35 -9.81
C THR A 199 15.71 9.17 -10.28
N ASN A 200 15.50 10.10 -11.22
CA ASN A 200 16.55 10.94 -11.81
C ASN A 200 17.75 10.11 -12.36
N GLY A 201 17.43 8.98 -12.98
CA GLY A 201 18.39 8.16 -13.71
C GLY A 201 19.12 7.09 -12.90
N LEU A 202 18.91 7.03 -11.58
CA LEU A 202 19.73 6.21 -10.69
C LEU A 202 19.32 4.73 -10.64
N ALA A 203 18.05 4.40 -10.92
CA ALA A 203 17.51 3.08 -10.62
C ALA A 203 17.59 2.06 -11.78
N LEU A 204 18.05 2.42 -12.97
CA LEU A 204 17.97 1.51 -14.14
C LEU A 204 18.87 0.27 -13.96
N PRO A 205 18.36 -0.95 -14.18
CA PRO A 205 19.19 -2.16 -14.23
C PRO A 205 19.88 -2.30 -15.59
N ASP A 206 20.95 -3.09 -15.66
CA ASP A 206 21.57 -3.44 -16.95
C ASP A 206 20.74 -4.51 -17.70
N MET A 207 20.03 -5.36 -16.97
CA MET A 207 19.29 -6.49 -17.54
C MET A 207 18.02 -6.87 -16.76
N LEU A 208 17.00 -7.32 -17.49
CA LEU A 208 15.86 -8.07 -16.95
C LEU A 208 16.00 -9.56 -17.28
N VAL A 209 15.98 -10.39 -16.23
CA VAL A 209 16.11 -11.86 -16.33
C VAL A 209 14.93 -12.56 -15.67
N LYS A 210 14.76 -13.85 -15.99
CA LYS A 210 13.83 -14.74 -15.30
C LYS A 210 14.52 -16.05 -14.93
N THR A 211 15.15 -16.09 -13.77
CA THR A 211 15.93 -17.26 -13.30
C THR A 211 15.25 -18.03 -12.18
N ASP A 212 14.47 -17.35 -11.33
CA ASP A 212 13.75 -17.94 -10.20
C ASP A 212 12.28 -17.47 -10.19
N PRO A 213 11.31 -18.27 -9.70
CA PRO A 213 9.92 -17.85 -9.57
C PRO A 213 9.69 -16.59 -8.71
N ARG A 214 10.59 -16.29 -7.77
CA ARG A 214 10.55 -15.13 -6.88
C ARG A 214 11.34 -13.97 -7.47
N ALA A 215 10.68 -12.82 -7.61
CA ALA A 215 11.34 -11.59 -8.04
C ALA A 215 12.39 -11.13 -7.02
N CYS A 216 13.51 -10.62 -7.53
CA CYS A 216 14.57 -10.03 -6.72
C CYS A 216 15.54 -9.21 -7.58
N HIS A 217 16.11 -8.18 -6.98
CA HIS A 217 17.26 -7.46 -7.50
C HIS A 217 18.60 -8.19 -7.26
N TYR A 218 19.46 -8.23 -8.29
CA TYR A 218 20.81 -8.78 -8.27
C TYR A 218 21.84 -7.70 -8.61
N ASN A 219 22.88 -7.54 -7.78
CA ASN A 219 23.94 -6.58 -8.04
C ASN A 219 25.14 -7.14 -8.82
N GLU A 220 25.30 -8.47 -8.85
CA GLU A 220 26.46 -9.13 -9.46
C GLU A 220 26.02 -10.35 -10.28
N TYR A 221 25.06 -10.17 -11.19
CA TYR A 221 24.53 -11.30 -11.97
C TYR A 221 25.57 -11.86 -12.95
N THR A 222 26.35 -11.00 -13.60
CA THR A 222 27.48 -11.43 -14.44
C THR A 222 28.53 -10.32 -14.52
N LYS A 223 29.72 -10.55 -13.95
CA LYS A 223 30.88 -9.64 -14.04
C LYS A 223 30.55 -8.16 -13.68
N GLY A 224 29.83 -7.94 -12.58
CA GLY A 224 29.51 -6.59 -12.08
C GLY A 224 28.31 -5.89 -12.75
N LYS A 225 27.54 -6.60 -13.59
CA LYS A 225 26.26 -6.09 -14.10
C LYS A 225 25.13 -6.30 -13.09
N SER A 226 24.31 -5.26 -12.94
CA SER A 226 23.05 -5.29 -12.21
C SER A 226 21.96 -5.96 -13.05
N ALA A 227 21.17 -6.82 -12.43
CA ALA A 227 20.04 -7.46 -13.07
C ALA A 227 18.84 -7.48 -12.14
N ILE A 228 17.64 -7.49 -12.71
CA ILE A 228 16.40 -7.75 -11.99
C ILE A 228 15.87 -9.09 -12.46
N ASN A 229 15.73 -10.04 -11.53
CA ASN A 229 14.88 -11.19 -11.75
C ASN A 229 13.43 -10.77 -11.58
N VAL A 230 12.67 -10.83 -12.66
CA VAL A 230 11.27 -10.39 -12.67
C VAL A 230 10.30 -11.39 -12.03
N GLY A 231 10.78 -12.60 -11.72
CA GLY A 231 9.97 -13.65 -11.13
C GLY A 231 8.87 -14.19 -12.06
N SER A 232 7.99 -15.02 -11.52
CA SER A 232 6.85 -15.60 -12.25
C SER A 232 5.65 -14.64 -12.39
N GLY A 233 5.56 -13.64 -11.51
CA GLY A 233 4.42 -12.74 -11.36
C GLY A 233 4.72 -11.30 -11.77
N LEU A 234 5.40 -11.09 -12.91
CA LEU A 234 5.73 -9.74 -13.38
C LEU A 234 4.46 -8.89 -13.58
N THR A 235 4.36 -7.85 -12.76
CA THR A 235 3.41 -6.74 -12.83
C THR A 235 4.17 -5.42 -12.76
N LYS A 236 3.49 -4.31 -13.04
CA LYS A 236 4.06 -2.97 -12.89
C LYS A 236 4.57 -2.75 -11.45
N GLN A 237 3.79 -3.14 -10.46
CA GLN A 237 4.16 -3.01 -9.05
C GLN A 237 5.42 -3.81 -8.71
N VAL A 238 5.49 -5.08 -9.15
CA VAL A 238 6.68 -5.92 -8.92
C VAL A 238 7.92 -5.31 -9.60
N LEU A 239 7.79 -4.84 -10.84
CA LEU A 239 8.90 -4.19 -11.53
C LEU A 239 9.38 -2.95 -10.77
N TRP A 240 8.45 -2.09 -10.37
CA TRP A 240 8.74 -0.86 -9.64
C TRP A 240 9.39 -1.14 -8.28
N HIS A 241 8.94 -2.17 -7.56
CA HIS A 241 9.54 -2.65 -6.31
C HIS A 241 11.01 -3.06 -6.52
N GLU A 242 11.27 -3.94 -7.49
CA GLU A 242 12.63 -4.47 -7.69
C GLU A 242 13.60 -3.42 -8.25
N VAL A 243 13.11 -2.50 -9.09
CA VAL A 243 13.92 -1.36 -9.57
C VAL A 243 14.25 -0.41 -8.42
N ALA A 244 13.33 -0.19 -7.48
CA ALA A 244 13.59 0.67 -6.34
C ALA A 244 14.64 0.10 -5.36
N HIS A 245 14.82 -1.22 -5.28
CA HIS A 245 15.96 -1.82 -4.58
C HIS A 245 17.30 -1.40 -5.18
N ARG A 246 17.37 -1.18 -6.50
CA ARG A 246 18.58 -0.66 -7.15
C ARG A 246 18.90 0.76 -6.69
N LEU A 247 17.89 1.63 -6.61
CA LEU A 247 18.07 3.02 -6.16
C LEU A 247 18.71 3.10 -4.78
N GLU A 248 18.19 2.34 -3.81
CA GLU A 248 18.74 2.31 -2.45
C GLU A 248 20.16 1.72 -2.41
N TYR A 249 20.44 0.74 -3.29
CA TYR A 249 21.77 0.15 -3.38
C TYR A 249 22.83 1.10 -3.96
N VAL A 250 22.50 1.87 -5.00
CA VAL A 250 23.48 2.75 -5.67
C VAL A 250 23.65 4.10 -5.00
N SER A 251 22.70 4.54 -4.18
CA SER A 251 22.72 5.84 -3.54
C SER A 251 22.77 5.69 -2.02
N GLN A 252 23.96 5.87 -1.46
CA GLN A 252 24.17 5.86 -0.01
C GLN A 252 23.30 6.93 0.70
N ASP A 253 23.13 8.09 0.07
CA ASP A 253 22.25 9.17 0.56
C ASP A 253 20.79 8.71 0.69
N VAL A 254 20.28 7.91 -0.26
CA VAL A 254 18.92 7.36 -0.20
C VAL A 254 18.81 6.33 0.93
N LEU A 255 19.80 5.46 1.08
CA LEU A 255 19.84 4.50 2.18
C LEU A 255 19.88 5.22 3.54
N ASP A 256 20.71 6.25 3.68
CA ASP A 256 20.84 6.99 4.94
C ASP A 256 19.59 7.83 5.26
N ALA A 257 18.91 8.36 4.23
CA ALA A 257 17.59 8.94 4.40
C ALA A 257 16.56 7.91 4.87
N SER A 258 16.61 6.68 4.35
CA SER A 258 15.72 5.57 4.76
C SER A 258 16.00 5.14 6.21
N LYS A 259 17.27 5.05 6.61
CA LYS A 259 17.66 4.79 8.01
C LYS A 259 17.19 5.89 8.95
N SER A 260 17.27 7.15 8.52
CA SER A 260 16.79 8.29 9.30
C SER A 260 15.28 8.23 9.49
N PHE A 261 14.53 7.95 8.41
CA PHE A 261 13.08 7.73 8.48
C PHE A 261 12.71 6.61 9.45
N LEU A 262 13.38 5.45 9.35
CA LEU A 262 13.16 4.32 10.27
C LEU A 262 13.54 4.65 11.71
N SER A 263 14.57 5.47 11.93
CA SER A 263 14.97 5.92 13.27
C SER A 263 13.89 6.77 13.93
N GLU A 264 13.30 7.69 13.18
CA GLU A 264 12.19 8.51 13.69
C GLU A 264 10.95 7.64 13.98
N ARG A 265 10.63 6.68 13.10
CA ARG A 265 9.54 5.73 13.36
C ARG A 265 9.78 4.86 14.59
N LEU A 266 11.01 4.38 14.79
CA LEU A 266 11.36 3.61 15.97
C LEU A 266 11.16 4.42 17.26
N LYS A 267 11.63 5.67 17.30
CA LYS A 267 11.42 6.57 18.44
C LYS A 267 9.94 6.76 18.74
N GLN A 268 9.11 6.95 17.71
CA GLN A 268 7.67 7.08 17.87
C GLN A 268 7.03 5.79 18.41
N ALA A 269 7.42 4.63 17.88
CA ALA A 269 6.95 3.34 18.36
C ALA A 269 7.33 3.09 19.83
N GLU A 270 8.56 3.41 20.22
CA GLU A 270 9.05 3.30 21.61
C GLU A 270 8.28 4.23 22.56
N ALA A 271 7.96 5.45 22.13
CA ALA A 271 7.11 6.37 22.89
C ALA A 271 5.70 5.81 23.15
N GLU A 272 5.23 4.89 22.30
CA GLU A 272 3.96 4.17 22.47
C GLU A 272 4.11 2.83 23.22
N GLY A 273 5.29 2.53 23.77
CA GLY A 273 5.59 1.26 24.44
C GLY A 273 5.73 0.07 23.48
N LYS A 274 5.91 0.33 22.19
CA LYS A 274 6.24 -0.66 21.15
C LYS A 274 7.75 -0.62 20.85
N GLY A 275 8.17 -1.23 19.75
CA GLY A 275 9.57 -1.24 19.34
C GLY A 275 9.83 -2.30 18.28
N ILE A 276 11.05 -2.83 18.25
CA ILE A 276 11.43 -3.85 17.27
C ILE A 276 10.86 -5.21 17.68
N ARG A 277 10.15 -5.87 16.77
CA ARG A 277 9.50 -7.17 16.99
C ARG A 277 9.74 -8.11 15.82
N ARG A 278 9.63 -9.41 16.06
CA ARG A 278 9.63 -10.41 14.98
C ARG A 278 8.29 -10.36 14.26
N LEU A 279 8.34 -10.39 12.94
CA LEU A 279 7.13 -10.45 12.11
C LEU A 279 6.28 -11.69 12.42
N LYS A 280 6.91 -12.80 12.81
CA LYS A 280 6.20 -14.01 13.22
C LYS A 280 5.43 -13.86 14.54
N ASP A 281 5.86 -12.97 15.43
CA ASP A 281 5.18 -12.72 16.70
C ASP A 281 3.95 -11.82 16.49
N LEU A 282 4.08 -10.82 15.61
CA LEU A 282 2.98 -9.93 15.22
C LEU A 282 1.95 -10.64 14.33
N TYR A 283 2.42 -11.52 13.45
CA TYR A 283 1.58 -12.23 12.48
C TYR A 283 1.81 -13.76 12.56
N PRO A 284 1.34 -14.46 13.61
CA PRO A 284 1.65 -15.88 13.84
C PRO A 284 1.29 -16.83 12.69
N ARG A 285 0.24 -16.50 11.93
CA ARG A 285 -0.27 -17.31 10.80
C ARG A 285 0.34 -16.95 9.44
N SER A 286 1.21 -15.94 9.38
CA SER A 286 1.89 -15.54 8.15
C SER A 286 2.99 -16.55 7.74
N LYS A 287 3.49 -16.40 6.52
CA LYS A 287 4.66 -17.15 6.01
C LYS A 287 6.00 -16.48 6.36
N TYR A 288 6.00 -15.47 7.24
CA TYR A 288 7.24 -14.84 7.68
C TYR A 288 8.17 -15.85 8.36
N LYS A 289 9.46 -15.74 8.07
CA LYS A 289 10.53 -16.49 8.71
C LYS A 289 10.72 -15.99 10.14
N ARG A 290 11.24 -16.87 10.99
CA ARG A 290 11.41 -16.59 12.44
C ARG A 290 12.43 -15.48 12.73
N ASN A 291 13.33 -15.19 11.80
CA ASN A 291 14.37 -14.18 11.92
C ASN A 291 13.99 -12.85 11.25
N GLU A 292 12.81 -12.74 10.64
CA GLU A 292 12.36 -11.48 10.05
C GLU A 292 11.84 -10.56 11.15
N ILE A 293 12.41 -9.36 11.22
CA ILE A 293 12.15 -8.34 12.23
C ILE A 293 11.68 -7.04 11.59
N THR A 294 10.87 -6.30 12.32
CA THR A 294 10.27 -5.03 11.88
C THR A 294 10.12 -4.10 13.08
N ILE A 295 9.91 -2.82 12.82
CA ILE A 295 9.36 -1.90 13.82
C ILE A 295 7.86 -2.19 13.95
N ASP A 296 7.38 -2.44 15.16
CA ASP A 296 5.95 -2.59 15.49
C ASP A 296 5.34 -1.19 15.57
N ASP A 297 4.92 -0.67 14.42
CA ASP A 297 4.30 0.64 14.27
C ASP A 297 3.06 0.59 13.37
N SER A 298 2.51 1.75 13.01
CA SER A 298 1.33 1.88 12.15
C SER A 298 1.66 1.91 10.65
N ALA A 299 2.76 1.31 10.21
CA ALA A 299 3.08 1.26 8.78
C ALA A 299 1.99 0.52 7.99
N PHE A 300 1.72 0.97 6.77
CA PHE A 300 0.67 0.34 5.93
C PHE A 300 0.96 -1.13 5.62
N SER A 301 2.24 -1.48 5.64
CA SER A 301 2.73 -2.85 5.51
C SER A 301 3.92 -3.03 6.44
N ALA A 302 3.95 -4.16 7.13
CA ALA A 302 5.08 -4.52 8.00
C ALA A 302 6.38 -4.79 7.20
N TYR A 303 6.33 -4.79 5.86
CA TYR A 303 7.53 -4.76 5.04
C TYR A 303 8.22 -3.40 5.08
N VAL A 304 7.48 -2.28 5.09
CA VAL A 304 8.05 -0.91 5.04
C VAL A 304 9.13 -0.70 6.10
N THR A 305 8.88 -1.21 7.31
CA THR A 305 9.76 -1.05 8.47
C THR A 305 10.55 -2.30 8.82
N LYS A 306 10.65 -3.22 7.86
CA LYS A 306 11.47 -4.42 7.97
C LYS A 306 12.95 -4.06 7.97
N LEU A 307 13.69 -4.66 8.89
CA LEU A 307 15.11 -4.38 9.08
C LEU A 307 15.96 -5.56 8.57
N TYR A 308 16.87 -5.28 7.63
CA TYR A 308 17.87 -6.24 7.18
C TYR A 308 19.23 -5.91 7.80
N THR A 309 19.57 -6.58 8.89
CA THR A 309 20.83 -6.32 9.62
C THR A 309 22.06 -6.65 8.77
N LYS A 310 23.10 -5.84 8.91
CA LYS A 310 24.39 -6.03 8.22
C LYS A 310 25.17 -7.23 8.78
N ASP A 311 25.09 -7.43 10.09
CA ASP A 311 25.74 -8.49 10.84
C ASP A 311 24.80 -8.92 11.98
N SER A 312 24.69 -10.23 12.22
CA SER A 312 23.93 -10.78 13.35
C SER A 312 24.52 -10.43 14.72
N ASN A 313 25.78 -9.98 14.76
CA ASN A 313 26.47 -9.58 16.00
C ASN A 313 26.31 -8.10 16.34
N LEU A 314 25.77 -7.27 15.42
CA LEU A 314 25.51 -5.86 15.68
C LEU A 314 24.15 -5.66 16.36
N PRO A 315 23.99 -4.61 17.19
CA PRO A 315 22.70 -4.26 17.76
C PRO A 315 21.66 -4.08 16.66
N ILE A 316 20.48 -4.69 16.86
CA ILE A 316 19.36 -4.55 15.92
C ILE A 316 18.86 -3.11 15.98
N GLY A 317 18.91 -2.42 14.84
CA GLY A 317 18.37 -1.07 14.72
C GLY A 317 18.62 -0.45 13.35
N PRO A 318 17.93 0.66 13.03
CA PRO A 318 18.03 1.32 11.72
C PRO A 318 19.45 1.67 11.29
N ASN A 319 20.33 2.07 12.22
CA ASN A 319 21.70 2.45 11.90
C ASN A 319 22.59 1.28 11.43
N ASN A 320 22.17 0.04 11.69
CA ASN A 320 22.96 -1.17 11.41
C ASN A 320 22.37 -2.04 10.29
N ILE A 321 21.47 -1.48 9.46
CA ILE A 321 20.90 -2.19 8.32
C ILE A 321 21.77 -2.05 7.07
N ARG A 322 21.83 -3.11 6.27
CA ARG A 322 22.48 -3.11 4.94
C ARG A 322 21.54 -2.68 3.82
N SER A 323 20.23 -2.84 4.05
CA SER A 323 19.16 -2.53 3.12
C SER A 323 17.85 -2.36 3.91
N SER A 324 16.87 -1.74 3.29
CA SER A 324 15.53 -1.49 3.81
C SER A 324 14.49 -1.87 2.75
N GLU A 325 13.21 -1.77 3.10
CA GLU A 325 12.10 -1.85 2.14
C GLU A 325 11.37 -0.49 2.04
N VAL A 326 11.92 0.58 2.63
CA VAL A 326 11.23 1.86 2.71
C VAL A 326 10.99 2.40 1.30
N VAL A 327 12.04 2.41 0.47
CA VAL A 327 11.96 2.95 -0.88
C VAL A 327 11.25 1.99 -1.82
N SER A 328 11.51 0.68 -1.72
CA SER A 328 10.89 -0.35 -2.57
C SER A 328 9.37 -0.39 -2.41
N MET A 329 8.88 -0.45 -1.17
CA MET A 329 7.44 -0.44 -0.88
C MET A 329 6.80 0.90 -1.22
N GLY A 330 7.53 2.00 -1.05
CA GLY A 330 7.07 3.33 -1.39
C GLY A 330 6.87 3.49 -2.89
N ILE A 331 7.85 3.13 -3.70
CA ILE A 331 7.74 3.19 -5.16
C ILE A 331 6.69 2.20 -5.67
N GLU A 332 6.61 0.99 -5.10
CA GLU A 332 5.59 -0.01 -5.44
C GLU A 332 4.16 0.52 -5.26
N CYS A 333 3.88 1.18 -4.13
CA CYS A 333 2.52 1.67 -3.85
C CYS A 333 2.14 2.82 -4.78
N LEU A 334 3.09 3.67 -5.17
CA LEU A 334 2.88 4.76 -6.13
C LEU A 334 2.58 4.28 -7.56
N ALA A 335 2.82 3.00 -7.85
CA ALA A 335 2.59 2.45 -9.19
C ALA A 335 1.11 2.17 -9.51
N SER A 336 0.20 2.19 -8.51
CA SER A 336 -1.24 2.02 -8.72
C SER A 336 -2.09 2.92 -7.82
N PRO A 337 -3.22 3.48 -8.31
CA PRO A 337 -4.09 4.31 -7.47
C PRO A 337 -4.61 3.58 -6.23
N SER A 338 -5.02 2.31 -6.35
CA SER A 338 -5.54 1.58 -5.19
C SER A 338 -4.47 1.41 -4.10
N ALA A 339 -3.23 1.07 -4.46
CA ALA A 339 -2.16 0.91 -3.47
C ALA A 339 -1.72 2.24 -2.88
N ALA A 340 -1.57 3.27 -3.70
CA ALA A 340 -1.21 4.62 -3.25
C ALA A 340 -2.26 5.19 -2.29
N GLY A 341 -3.55 5.01 -2.58
CA GLY A 341 -4.62 5.49 -1.73
C GLY A 341 -4.78 4.71 -0.43
N ALA A 342 -4.54 3.40 -0.46
CA ALA A 342 -4.48 2.60 0.75
C ALA A 342 -3.31 3.05 1.65
N ALA A 343 -2.11 3.17 1.08
CA ALA A 343 -0.93 3.65 1.79
C ALA A 343 -1.12 5.07 2.33
N LEU A 344 -1.71 6.00 1.56
CA LEU A 344 -2.03 7.34 2.04
C LEU A 344 -3.02 7.34 3.22
N ALA A 345 -4.00 6.44 3.21
CA ALA A 345 -5.00 6.37 4.28
C ALA A 345 -4.44 5.80 5.58
N THR A 346 -3.46 4.90 5.50
CA THR A 346 -2.94 4.17 6.68
C THR A 346 -1.56 4.65 7.14
N ASP A 347 -0.74 5.17 6.24
CA ASP A 347 0.64 5.60 6.49
C ASP A 347 1.01 6.86 5.65
N PRO A 348 0.34 7.99 5.90
CA PRO A 348 0.57 9.22 5.14
C PRO A 348 2.01 9.75 5.26
N ASP A 349 2.69 9.46 6.38
CA ASP A 349 4.07 9.88 6.61
C ASP A 349 5.05 9.18 5.65
N HIS A 350 4.80 7.92 5.32
CA HIS A 350 5.60 7.21 4.32
C HIS A 350 5.38 7.79 2.92
N ILE A 351 4.15 8.10 2.53
CA ILE A 351 3.87 8.79 1.26
C ILE A 351 4.56 10.15 1.20
N ALA A 352 4.48 10.94 2.29
CA ALA A 352 5.15 12.23 2.39
C ALA A 352 6.67 12.10 2.24
N TYR A 353 7.27 11.14 2.93
CA TYR A 353 8.69 10.81 2.81
C TYR A 353 9.06 10.47 1.36
N MET A 354 8.30 9.61 0.69
CA MET A 354 8.58 9.18 -0.68
C MET A 354 8.51 10.34 -1.68
N LEU A 355 7.47 11.17 -1.60
CA LEU A 355 7.33 12.33 -2.47
C LEU A 355 8.44 13.37 -2.22
N GLY A 356 8.82 13.57 -0.96
CA GLY A 356 9.95 14.43 -0.60
C GLY A 356 11.29 13.91 -1.13
N LEU A 357 11.53 12.60 -1.01
CA LEU A 357 12.72 11.93 -1.54
C LEU A 357 12.83 12.10 -3.06
N ILE A 358 11.75 11.83 -3.80
CA ILE A 358 11.71 11.97 -5.27
C ILE A 358 12.02 13.40 -5.69
N LYS A 359 11.39 14.40 -5.06
CA LYS A 359 11.67 15.82 -5.34
C LYS A 359 13.12 16.19 -5.08
N ARG A 360 13.71 15.68 -3.99
CA ARG A 360 15.12 15.90 -3.67
C ARG A 360 16.03 15.30 -4.75
N LEU A 361 15.80 14.05 -5.14
CA LEU A 361 16.57 13.38 -6.20
C LEU A 361 16.58 14.20 -7.50
N GLN A 362 15.43 14.76 -7.88
CA GLN A 362 15.29 15.56 -9.10
C GLN A 362 15.89 16.97 -8.97
N SER A 363 16.08 17.47 -7.75
CA SER A 363 16.66 18.79 -7.49
C SER A 363 18.19 18.76 -7.35
N SER A 364 18.78 17.62 -6.93
CA SER A 364 20.23 17.49 -6.67
C SER A 364 21.15 17.53 -7.89
N ASN A 365 20.59 17.63 -9.11
CA ASN A 365 21.34 17.76 -10.38
C ASN A 365 21.20 19.17 -11.02
N LYS A 366 20.67 20.14 -10.30
CA LYS A 366 20.74 21.57 -10.64
C LYS A 366 21.81 22.24 -9.78
#